data_AF-A0A0P8DI80-F1
#
_entry.id   AF-A0A0P8DI80-F1
#
_cell.length_a   1.000
_cell.length_b   1.000
_cell.length_c   1.000
_cell.angle_alpha   90.00
_cell.angle_beta   90.00
_cell.angle_gamma   90.00
#
_symmetry.space_group_name_H-M   'P 1'
#
loop_
_entity.id
_entity.type
_entity.pdbx_description
1 polymer ?
#
loop_
_entity_poly.entity_id
_entity_poly.type
_entity_poly.pdbx_seq_one_letter_code
_entity_poly.pdbx_strand_id
1 'polypeptide(L)'
;MNQLSSYKQATQTPTAAECFNYPLLKTFKKSDFTRRRPFPWYNFQSLLTDATFQQLYADFPALDFFETHQSIARKYGQRSHDRYYLAYEETIYRNLEREPQKGVIHHEQLPESWQHFIRSLQTDPIYRRFICNLLGVRTFTARYAWHVATAGRSVSPHVDARDKAGTHIFYFNTSEDWRSQWGGATLVLQGKNYPGLNPEISDFSKVEAVEIMNNRSFLFKNKPDAWHAVDTINCPPATYRRIFNVIFELPQQKSFFHGLFGR
;
A
#
# COMPACT_ATOMS: atom_id res chain seq x y z
N MET A 1 27.40 1.40 38.61
CA MET A 1 26.46 2.54 38.44
C MET A 1 26.47 2.92 36.96
N ASN A 2 25.40 2.93 36.18
CA ASN A 2 24.01 2.57 36.41
C ASN A 2 23.37 2.18 35.07
N GLN A 3 22.57 1.12 35.13
CA GLN A 3 21.36 0.81 34.37
C GLN A 3 21.41 0.82 32.83
N LEU A 4 21.76 -0.36 32.29
CA LEU A 4 21.16 -0.89 31.07
C LEU A 4 19.66 -1.10 31.33
N SER A 5 18.83 -0.33 30.65
CA SER A 5 17.36 -0.46 30.68
C SER A 5 16.95 -1.80 30.09
N SER A 6 16.20 -2.56 30.89
CA SER A 6 15.65 -3.87 30.56
C SER A 6 14.44 -3.73 29.66
N TYR A 7 14.62 -3.87 28.35
CA TYR A 7 13.51 -4.21 27.46
C TYR A 7 13.24 -5.71 27.60
N LYS A 8 12.28 -6.04 28.45
CA LYS A 8 11.70 -7.37 28.51
C LYS A 8 11.18 -7.74 27.12
N GLN A 9 11.73 -8.83 26.59
CA GLN A 9 11.18 -9.58 25.47
C GLN A 9 9.70 -9.87 25.73
N ALA A 10 8.82 -9.27 24.93
CA ALA A 10 7.48 -9.78 24.75
C ALA A 10 7.53 -10.82 23.63
N THR A 11 7.97 -12.03 23.95
CA THR A 11 7.83 -13.21 23.10
C THR A 11 6.42 -13.76 23.24
N GLN A 12 5.46 -13.08 22.61
CA GLN A 12 4.21 -13.71 22.18
C GLN A 12 3.97 -13.27 20.75
N THR A 13 4.10 -14.21 19.83
CA THR A 13 3.64 -14.03 18.45
C THR A 13 2.14 -13.74 18.53
N PRO A 14 1.65 -12.60 18.01
CA PRO A 14 0.23 -12.30 18.01
C PRO A 14 -0.49 -13.45 17.31
N THR A 15 -1.45 -14.06 17.99
CA THR A 15 -2.35 -14.98 17.32
C THR A 15 -3.07 -14.23 16.18
N ALA A 16 -3.49 -14.95 15.13
CA ALA A 16 -4.05 -14.37 13.90
C ALA A 16 -5.22 -13.37 14.09
N ALA A 17 -5.76 -13.24 15.30
CA ALA A 17 -6.88 -12.39 15.68
C ALA A 17 -6.53 -10.94 16.05
N GLU A 18 -5.26 -10.50 16.11
CA GLU A 18 -4.93 -9.15 16.67
C GLU A 18 -4.03 -8.26 15.81
N CYS A 19 -4.00 -8.46 14.49
CA CYS A 19 -3.25 -7.57 13.60
C CYS A 19 -3.83 -6.14 13.57
N PHE A 20 -5.15 -6.01 13.71
CA PHE A 20 -5.87 -4.76 13.53
C PHE A 20 -6.43 -4.21 14.83
N ASN A 21 -6.47 -2.88 14.93
CA ASN A 21 -7.17 -2.16 15.97
C ASN A 21 -8.69 -2.26 15.75
N TYR A 22 -9.32 -3.31 16.26
CA TYR A 22 -10.76 -3.53 16.09
C TYR A 22 -11.65 -2.43 16.67
N PRO A 23 -11.35 -1.82 17.84
CA PRO A 23 -12.10 -0.66 18.30
C PRO A 23 -12.16 0.43 17.24
N LEU A 24 -11.04 0.76 16.59
CA LEU A 24 -11.00 1.71 15.47
C LEU A 24 -11.85 1.22 14.28
N LEU A 25 -11.66 -0.03 13.83
CA LEU A 25 -12.39 -0.55 12.66
C LEU A 25 -13.92 -0.57 12.88
N LYS A 26 -14.37 -0.88 14.09
CA LYS A 26 -15.81 -0.98 14.44
C LYS A 26 -16.48 0.37 14.60
N THR A 27 -15.75 1.38 15.08
CA THR A 27 -16.30 2.71 15.39
C THR A 27 -16.14 3.72 14.26
N PHE A 28 -15.22 3.46 13.31
CA PHE A 28 -14.97 4.35 12.19
C PHE A 28 -16.21 4.52 11.30
N LYS A 29 -16.61 5.77 11.08
CA LYS A 29 -17.80 6.08 10.29
C LYS A 29 -17.43 6.12 8.82
N LYS A 30 -18.11 5.29 8.02
CA LYS A 30 -18.00 5.30 6.55
C LYS A 30 -18.07 6.69 5.95
N SER A 31 -18.91 7.55 6.52
CA SER A 31 -19.11 8.91 6.06
C SER A 31 -17.86 9.79 6.14
N ASP A 32 -16.94 9.50 7.05
CA ASP A 32 -15.69 10.26 7.22
C ASP A 32 -14.71 9.96 6.08
N PHE A 33 -14.80 8.74 5.53
CA PHE A 33 -14.13 8.35 4.29
C PHE A 33 -14.87 8.89 3.04
N THR A 34 -16.17 8.64 2.91
CA THR A 34 -16.90 8.91 1.65
C THR A 34 -17.14 10.39 1.37
N ARG A 35 -17.14 11.25 2.39
CA ARG A 35 -17.31 12.71 2.23
C ARG A 35 -16.00 13.45 1.96
N ARG A 36 -14.84 12.79 2.14
CA ARG A 36 -13.55 13.42 1.86
C ARG A 36 -13.46 13.81 0.39
N ARG A 37 -12.83 14.95 0.14
CA ARG A 37 -12.54 15.50 -1.19
C ARG A 37 -11.02 15.56 -1.37
N PRO A 38 -10.50 15.58 -2.60
CA PRO A 38 -11.20 15.49 -3.90
C PRO A 38 -11.95 14.17 -4.14
N PHE A 39 -11.44 13.07 -3.60
CA PHE A 39 -12.04 11.74 -3.68
C PHE A 39 -12.10 11.09 -2.27
N PRO A 40 -12.81 9.96 -2.09
CA PRO A 40 -12.82 9.26 -0.81
C PRO A 40 -11.45 8.68 -0.46
N TRP A 41 -10.86 9.19 0.61
CA TRP A 41 -9.62 8.70 1.19
C TRP A 41 -9.58 8.97 2.69
N TYR A 42 -8.71 8.26 3.41
CA TYR A 42 -8.43 8.52 4.82
C TYR A 42 -7.01 8.09 5.19
N ASN A 43 -6.36 8.87 6.08
CA ASN A 43 -5.06 8.55 6.64
C ASN A 43 -5.23 8.08 8.09
N PHE A 44 -5.26 6.76 8.29
CA PHE A 44 -5.45 6.16 9.60
C PHE A 44 -4.16 6.21 10.42
N GLN A 45 -4.29 6.59 11.68
CA GLN A 45 -3.29 6.38 12.72
C GLN A 45 -3.65 5.09 13.47
N SER A 46 -2.67 4.21 13.66
CA SER A 46 -2.80 2.99 14.49
C SER A 46 -3.97 2.10 14.08
N LEU A 47 -4.13 1.89 12.76
CA LEU A 47 -5.04 0.87 12.22
C LEU A 47 -4.51 -0.53 12.50
N LEU A 48 -3.19 -0.72 12.43
CA LEU A 48 -2.54 -1.88 13.03
C LEU A 48 -2.41 -1.67 14.53
N THR A 49 -2.42 -2.75 15.31
CA THR A 49 -2.00 -2.67 16.71
C THR A 49 -0.52 -2.26 16.77
N ASP A 50 -0.10 -1.61 17.86
CA ASP A 50 1.29 -1.16 17.98
C ASP A 50 2.26 -2.35 17.98
N ALA A 51 1.87 -3.47 18.60
CA ALA A 51 2.64 -4.70 18.57
C ALA A 51 2.82 -5.24 17.14
N THR A 52 1.74 -5.30 16.35
CA THR A 52 1.83 -5.72 14.94
C THR A 52 2.66 -4.77 14.11
N PHE A 53 2.50 -3.45 14.29
CA PHE A 53 3.32 -2.47 13.57
C PHE A 53 4.80 -2.64 13.89
N GLN A 54 5.17 -2.76 15.16
CA GLN A 54 6.56 -2.93 15.59
C GLN A 54 7.18 -4.20 15.01
N GLN A 55 6.46 -5.33 15.04
CA GLN A 55 6.95 -6.60 14.47
C GLN A 55 7.12 -6.51 12.96
N LEU A 56 6.12 -6.02 12.22
CA LEU A 56 6.20 -5.89 10.76
C LEU A 56 7.27 -4.87 10.32
N TYR A 57 7.50 -3.83 11.12
CA TYR A 57 8.55 -2.85 10.90
C TYR A 57 9.95 -3.46 11.09
N ALA A 58 10.15 -4.24 12.17
CA ALA A 58 11.40 -4.92 12.45
C ALA A 58 11.69 -6.02 11.41
N ASP A 59 10.65 -6.76 11.02
CA ASP A 59 10.73 -7.89 10.10
C ASP A 59 10.48 -7.47 8.64
N PHE A 60 10.60 -6.19 8.29
CA PHE A 60 10.39 -5.73 6.93
C PHE A 60 11.32 -6.50 5.96
N PRO A 61 10.84 -7.03 4.82
CA PRO A 61 11.64 -7.91 3.97
C PRO A 61 12.97 -7.27 3.54
N ALA A 62 14.04 -8.08 3.54
CA ALA A 62 15.37 -7.64 3.14
C ALA A 62 15.41 -7.24 1.65
N LEU A 63 16.21 -6.22 1.30
CA LEU A 63 16.33 -5.70 -0.06
C LEU A 63 16.80 -6.75 -1.09
N ASP A 64 17.46 -7.83 -0.65
CA ASP A 64 17.93 -8.90 -1.53
C ASP A 64 16.79 -9.64 -2.25
N PHE A 65 15.59 -9.65 -1.66
CA PHE A 65 14.39 -10.18 -2.30
C PHE A 65 13.85 -9.27 -3.41
N PHE A 66 14.14 -7.98 -3.36
CA PHE A 66 13.49 -6.99 -4.23
C PHE A 66 14.18 -6.93 -5.60
N GLU A 67 13.38 -6.73 -6.64
CA GLU A 67 13.89 -6.29 -7.94
C GLU A 67 13.94 -4.77 -8.01
N THR A 68 14.80 -4.24 -8.87
CA THR A 68 14.87 -2.80 -9.13
C THR A 68 14.00 -2.45 -10.33
N HIS A 69 12.99 -1.62 -10.12
CA HIS A 69 12.28 -0.94 -11.20
C HIS A 69 12.98 0.39 -11.47
N GLN A 70 13.59 0.52 -12.65
CA GLN A 70 14.28 1.73 -13.07
C GLN A 70 13.97 2.08 -14.53
N SER A 71 13.64 3.35 -14.78
CA SER A 71 13.40 3.89 -16.12
C SER A 71 12.35 3.10 -16.92
N ILE A 72 11.39 2.48 -16.23
CA ILE A 72 10.33 1.71 -16.87
C ILE A 72 9.35 2.69 -17.52
N ALA A 73 9.17 2.55 -18.83
CA ALA A 73 8.22 3.35 -19.59
C ALA A 73 6.80 3.22 -19.03
N ARG A 74 6.14 4.37 -18.83
CA ARG A 74 4.75 4.45 -18.37
C ARG A 74 3.85 4.89 -19.52
N LYS A 75 2.55 4.61 -19.37
CA LYS A 75 1.54 5.08 -20.32
C LYS A 75 1.57 6.62 -20.37
N TYR A 76 1.30 7.16 -21.56
CA TYR A 76 1.16 8.62 -21.78
C TYR A 76 2.40 9.46 -21.45
N GLY A 77 3.59 8.87 -21.37
CA GLY A 77 4.84 9.62 -21.12
C GLY A 77 5.02 10.09 -19.68
N GLN A 78 4.35 9.46 -18.71
CA GLN A 78 4.58 9.70 -17.28
C GLN A 78 6.01 9.32 -16.87
N ARG A 79 6.56 9.98 -15.84
CA ARG A 79 7.86 9.59 -15.26
C ARG A 79 7.81 8.14 -14.76
N SER A 80 8.94 7.45 -14.86
CA SER A 80 9.06 6.12 -14.24
C SER A 80 8.86 6.23 -12.72
N HIS A 81 8.24 5.21 -12.14
CA HIS A 81 8.06 5.12 -10.68
C HIS A 81 9.17 4.25 -10.11
N ASP A 82 10.38 4.78 -10.15
CA ASP A 82 11.58 4.04 -9.80
C ASP A 82 11.59 3.65 -8.31
N ARG A 83 11.91 2.39 -8.03
CA ARG A 83 11.82 1.79 -6.69
C ARG A 83 12.44 0.39 -6.67
N TYR A 84 12.69 -0.11 -5.47
CA TYR A 84 12.72 -1.54 -5.22
C TYR A 84 11.29 -2.06 -5.09
N TYR A 85 10.98 -3.15 -5.78
CA TYR A 85 9.66 -3.77 -5.81
C TYR A 85 9.77 -5.24 -5.41
N LEU A 86 8.87 -5.66 -4.53
CA LEU A 86 8.72 -7.06 -4.14
C LEU A 86 7.24 -7.39 -4.13
N ALA A 87 6.85 -8.42 -4.86
CA ALA A 87 5.47 -8.87 -4.93
C ALA A 87 5.27 -10.23 -4.25
N TYR A 88 4.10 -10.40 -3.66
CA TYR A 88 3.70 -11.65 -3.04
C TYR A 88 3.12 -12.62 -4.09
N GLU A 89 3.74 -13.81 -4.20
CA GLU A 89 3.53 -14.78 -5.28
C GLU A 89 2.05 -15.06 -5.62
N GLU A 90 1.22 -15.34 -4.61
CA GLU A 90 -0.12 -15.91 -4.77
C GLU A 90 -1.08 -14.92 -5.43
N THR A 91 -0.68 -13.65 -5.48
CA THR A 91 -1.52 -12.56 -5.93
C THR A 91 -1.09 -11.94 -7.24
N ILE A 92 0.09 -12.31 -7.77
CA ILE A 92 0.58 -11.80 -9.06
C ILE A 92 0.65 -12.87 -10.14
N TYR A 93 0.73 -14.15 -9.78
CA TYR A 93 0.81 -15.25 -10.75
C TYR A 93 -0.31 -16.25 -10.53
N ARG A 94 -1.50 -15.96 -11.07
CA ARG A 94 -2.57 -16.96 -11.06
C ARG A 94 -2.39 -18.07 -12.09
N ASN A 95 -1.40 -18.02 -13.00
CA ASN A 95 -1.30 -18.97 -14.13
C ASN A 95 0.11 -19.10 -14.77
N LEU A 96 1.23 -18.91 -14.05
CA LEU A 96 2.55 -19.08 -14.66
C LEU A 96 3.47 -19.87 -13.72
N GLU A 97 3.79 -21.11 -14.10
CA GLU A 97 4.97 -21.83 -13.59
C GLU A 97 6.21 -21.03 -13.99
N ARG A 98 6.90 -20.45 -13.01
CA ARG A 98 8.20 -19.82 -13.19
C ARG A 98 9.07 -20.18 -11.99
N GLU A 99 10.35 -20.39 -12.27
CA GLU A 99 11.41 -20.39 -11.26
C GLU A 99 11.31 -19.14 -10.37
N PRO A 100 11.70 -19.22 -9.08
CA PRO A 100 11.72 -18.06 -8.19
C PRO A 100 12.59 -16.94 -8.79
N GLN A 101 11.94 -15.90 -9.30
CA GLN A 101 12.62 -14.73 -9.86
C GLN A 101 12.73 -13.65 -8.77
N LYS A 102 13.88 -12.97 -8.74
CA LYS A 102 14.09 -11.77 -7.93
C LYS A 102 12.92 -10.80 -8.14
N GLY A 103 12.41 -10.20 -7.06
CA GLY A 103 11.19 -9.36 -7.10
C GLY A 103 9.89 -10.08 -6.76
N VAL A 104 9.95 -11.39 -6.48
CA VAL A 104 8.83 -12.20 -6.01
C VAL A 104 9.24 -12.91 -4.72
N ILE A 105 8.37 -12.90 -3.71
CA ILE A 105 8.58 -13.63 -2.46
C ILE A 105 7.50 -14.68 -2.27
N HIS A 106 7.94 -15.89 -1.92
CA HIS A 106 7.08 -17.00 -1.55
C HIS A 106 6.57 -16.87 -0.11
N HIS A 107 5.42 -17.46 0.20
CA HIS A 107 4.85 -17.37 1.55
C HIS A 107 5.82 -17.87 2.63
N GLU A 108 6.47 -19.01 2.41
CA GLU A 108 7.38 -19.61 3.39
C GLU A 108 8.68 -18.83 3.59
N GLN A 109 9.02 -17.93 2.65
CA GLN A 109 10.19 -17.05 2.74
C GLN A 109 9.92 -15.78 3.56
N LEU A 110 8.65 -15.45 3.82
CA LEU A 110 8.30 -14.31 4.66
C LEU A 110 8.60 -14.63 6.14
N PRO A 111 9.02 -13.64 6.93
CA PRO A 111 9.00 -13.76 8.38
C PRO A 111 7.60 -14.12 8.91
N GLU A 112 7.52 -14.83 10.04
CA GLU A 112 6.26 -15.31 10.62
C GLU A 112 5.25 -14.17 10.84
N SER A 113 5.72 -12.99 11.27
CA SER A 113 4.90 -11.79 11.45
C SER A 113 4.20 -11.36 10.15
N TRP A 114 4.92 -11.38 9.02
CA TRP A 114 4.36 -11.09 7.70
C TRP A 114 3.44 -12.19 7.19
N GLN A 115 3.78 -13.47 7.40
CA GLN A 115 2.88 -14.58 7.07
C GLN A 115 1.53 -14.44 7.79
N HIS A 116 1.57 -14.12 9.08
CA HIS A 116 0.38 -13.87 9.89
C HIS A 116 -0.39 -12.65 9.42
N PHE A 117 0.27 -11.53 9.12
CA PHE A 117 -0.40 -10.34 8.63
C PHE A 117 -1.08 -10.56 7.26
N ILE A 118 -0.42 -11.25 6.33
CA ILE A 118 -1.02 -11.63 5.04
C ILE A 118 -2.25 -12.52 5.26
N ARG A 119 -2.17 -13.52 6.15
CA ARG A 119 -3.30 -14.37 6.52
C ARG A 119 -4.47 -13.55 7.09
N SER A 120 -4.20 -12.58 7.96
CA SER A 120 -5.23 -11.69 8.51
C SER A 120 -5.86 -10.80 7.43
N LEU A 121 -5.08 -10.22 6.52
CA LEU A 121 -5.61 -9.47 5.37
C LEU A 121 -6.55 -10.33 4.49
N GLN A 122 -6.20 -11.60 4.30
CA GLN A 122 -6.93 -12.54 3.48
C GLN A 122 -8.19 -13.09 4.16
N THR A 123 -8.17 -13.33 5.48
CA THR A 123 -9.19 -14.12 6.17
C THR A 123 -9.96 -13.40 7.28
N ASP A 124 -9.45 -12.28 7.82
CA ASP A 124 -10.11 -11.56 8.92
C ASP A 124 -11.46 -10.95 8.46
N PRO A 125 -12.60 -11.40 9.03
CA PRO A 125 -13.91 -10.95 8.59
C PRO A 125 -14.20 -9.48 8.96
N ILE A 126 -13.61 -8.96 10.04
CA ILE A 126 -13.81 -7.57 10.48
C ILE A 126 -13.09 -6.64 9.51
N TYR A 127 -11.81 -6.90 9.22
CA TYR A 127 -11.04 -6.10 8.27
C TYR A 127 -11.65 -6.15 6.87
N ARG A 128 -11.99 -7.35 6.38
CA ARG A 128 -12.56 -7.51 5.03
C ARG A 128 -13.91 -6.80 4.90
N ARG A 129 -14.80 -6.91 5.89
CA ARG A 129 -16.08 -6.20 5.90
C ARG A 129 -15.87 -4.68 5.96
N PHE A 130 -14.91 -4.23 6.75
CA PHE A 130 -14.53 -2.81 6.84
C PHE A 130 -14.11 -2.26 5.47
N ILE A 131 -13.19 -2.93 4.76
CA ILE A 131 -12.76 -2.53 3.42
C ILE A 131 -13.92 -2.55 2.41
N CYS A 132 -14.70 -3.64 2.36
CA CYS A 132 -15.88 -3.72 1.48
C CYS A 132 -16.85 -2.55 1.72
N ASN A 133 -17.10 -2.20 2.98
CA ASN A 133 -17.99 -1.12 3.33
C ASN A 133 -17.49 0.26 2.87
N LEU A 134 -16.19 0.56 3.06
CA LEU A 134 -15.59 1.83 2.65
C LEU A 134 -15.49 1.97 1.13
N LEU A 135 -15.05 0.92 0.45
CA LEU A 135 -14.92 0.92 -1.01
C LEU A 135 -16.27 0.76 -1.70
N GLY A 136 -17.31 0.32 -1.01
CA GLY A 136 -18.65 0.10 -1.56
C GLY A 136 -18.67 -1.05 -2.55
N VAL A 137 -17.97 -2.14 -2.23
CA VAL A 137 -17.92 -3.38 -3.02
C VAL A 137 -18.42 -4.54 -2.17
N ARG A 138 -18.98 -5.57 -2.80
CA ARG A 138 -19.46 -6.77 -2.08
C ARG A 138 -18.33 -7.70 -1.68
N THR A 139 -17.35 -7.85 -2.57
CA THR A 139 -16.17 -8.70 -2.39
C THR A 139 -15.03 -8.14 -3.25
N PHE A 140 -13.80 -8.55 -2.94
CA PHE A 140 -12.59 -8.18 -3.66
C PHE A 140 -11.60 -9.34 -3.65
N THR A 141 -10.74 -9.36 -4.66
CA THR A 141 -9.41 -10.00 -4.56
C THR A 141 -8.38 -8.93 -4.21
N ALA A 142 -7.22 -9.33 -3.70
CA ALA A 142 -6.19 -8.38 -3.33
C ALA A 142 -4.83 -8.81 -3.89
N ARG A 143 -4.00 -7.82 -4.21
CA ARG A 143 -2.58 -7.99 -4.46
C ARG A 143 -1.75 -7.30 -3.39
N TYR A 144 -0.64 -7.94 -3.05
CA TYR A 144 0.26 -7.49 -1.99
C TYR A 144 1.64 -7.22 -2.55
N ALA A 145 2.21 -6.07 -2.21
CA ALA A 145 3.56 -5.71 -2.63
C ALA A 145 4.25 -4.79 -1.63
N TRP A 146 5.53 -5.02 -1.41
CA TRP A 146 6.42 -4.13 -0.67
C TRP A 146 7.17 -3.24 -1.65
N HIS A 147 7.24 -1.96 -1.34
CA HIS A 147 8.06 -1.03 -2.11
C HIS A 147 9.05 -0.34 -1.19
N VAL A 148 10.27 -0.17 -1.67
CA VAL A 148 11.28 0.67 -1.05
C VAL A 148 11.76 1.73 -2.03
N ALA A 149 11.83 2.98 -1.58
CA ALA A 149 12.32 4.09 -2.39
C ALA A 149 13.43 4.86 -1.65
N THR A 150 14.37 5.41 -2.43
CA THR A 150 15.54 6.16 -1.98
C THR A 150 15.53 7.59 -2.52
N ALA A 151 16.56 8.38 -2.22
CA ALA A 151 16.70 9.75 -2.70
C ALA A 151 16.58 9.87 -4.24
N GLY A 152 15.97 10.97 -4.71
CA GLY A 152 15.70 11.28 -6.10
C GLY A 152 14.48 10.56 -6.70
N ARG A 153 13.87 9.61 -5.98
CA ARG A 153 12.71 8.86 -6.46
C ARG A 153 11.42 9.62 -6.18
N SER A 154 10.46 9.50 -7.09
CA SER A 154 9.12 10.08 -7.00
C SER A 154 8.11 9.19 -7.72
N VAL A 155 6.82 9.50 -7.57
CA VAL A 155 5.75 8.90 -8.35
C VAL A 155 5.00 10.03 -9.01
N SER A 156 5.01 10.10 -10.34
CA SER A 156 4.30 11.15 -11.07
C SER A 156 2.79 11.09 -10.80
N PRO A 157 2.09 12.24 -10.87
CA PRO A 157 0.63 12.27 -10.79
C PRO A 157 -0.04 11.28 -11.74
N HIS A 158 -0.88 10.42 -11.17
CA HIS A 158 -1.64 9.44 -11.93
C HIS A 158 -2.96 9.10 -11.24
N VAL A 159 -3.81 8.39 -11.99
CA VAL A 159 -4.98 7.70 -11.45
C VAL A 159 -4.76 6.20 -11.61
N ASP A 160 -5.35 5.44 -10.70
CA ASP A 160 -5.21 3.99 -10.68
C ASP A 160 -6.02 3.31 -11.80
N ALA A 161 -5.59 2.12 -12.21
CA ALA A 161 -6.28 1.35 -13.26
C ALA A 161 -7.73 1.02 -12.87
N ARG A 162 -8.64 0.99 -13.86
CA ARG A 162 -10.11 0.91 -13.63
C ARG A 162 -10.59 -0.39 -12.98
N ASP A 163 -9.80 -1.45 -13.06
CA ASP A 163 -10.04 -2.75 -12.43
C ASP A 163 -9.79 -2.76 -10.92
N LYS A 164 -9.12 -1.72 -10.39
CA LYS A 164 -8.93 -1.52 -8.95
C LYS A 164 -10.16 -0.86 -8.31
N ALA A 165 -10.63 -1.43 -7.21
CA ALA A 165 -11.62 -0.79 -6.33
C ALA A 165 -10.99 0.31 -5.45
N GLY A 166 -9.73 0.14 -5.06
CA GLY A 166 -8.98 1.06 -4.21
C GLY A 166 -7.65 0.46 -3.78
N THR A 167 -6.85 1.24 -3.06
CA THR A 167 -5.54 0.81 -2.57
C THR A 167 -5.39 1.23 -1.10
N HIS A 168 -4.87 0.33 -0.27
CA HIS A 168 -4.45 0.59 1.10
C HIS A 168 -2.92 0.55 1.18
N ILE A 169 -2.31 1.64 1.64
CA ILE A 169 -0.87 1.78 1.77
C ILE A 169 -0.55 1.81 3.26
N PHE A 170 0.24 0.87 3.73
CA PHE A 170 0.80 0.89 5.09
C PHE A 170 2.22 1.47 5.01
N TYR A 171 2.52 2.45 5.86
CA TYR A 171 3.84 3.08 5.89
C TYR A 171 4.68 2.51 7.02
N PHE A 172 5.92 2.14 6.73
CA PHE A 172 6.89 1.57 7.66
C PHE A 172 8.09 2.51 7.84
N ASN A 173 7.76 3.76 8.14
CA ASN A 173 8.69 4.79 8.56
C ASN A 173 8.30 5.24 9.98
N THR A 174 9.28 5.62 10.79
CA THR A 174 9.08 6.14 12.14
C THR A 174 9.68 7.53 12.25
N SER A 175 9.28 8.28 13.27
CA SER A 175 9.96 9.54 13.61
C SER A 175 11.39 9.35 14.09
N GLU A 176 11.88 8.11 14.22
CA GLU A 176 13.29 7.82 14.51
C GLU A 176 14.10 7.73 13.21
N ASP A 177 13.53 7.12 12.17
CA ASP A 177 14.21 6.82 10.90
C ASP A 177 13.82 7.73 9.71
N TRP A 178 12.84 8.61 9.88
CA TRP A 178 12.35 9.51 8.83
C TRP A 178 12.16 10.95 9.33
N ARG A 179 12.22 11.91 8.40
CA ARG A 179 11.91 13.32 8.63
C ARG A 179 10.97 13.80 7.52
N SER A 180 9.89 14.49 7.89
CA SER A 180 8.90 15.00 6.94
C SER A 180 9.51 15.91 5.86
N GLN A 181 10.52 16.70 6.22
CA GLN A 181 11.26 17.57 5.31
C GLN A 181 12.04 16.83 4.20
N TRP A 182 12.22 15.51 4.31
CA TRP A 182 12.83 14.69 3.26
C TRP A 182 11.85 14.34 2.13
N GLY A 183 10.61 14.84 2.17
CA GLY A 183 9.61 14.56 1.14
C GLY A 183 9.12 13.11 1.18
N GLY A 184 8.74 12.57 0.02
CA GLY A 184 8.22 11.21 -0.07
C GLY A 184 6.78 11.02 0.46
N ALA A 185 6.09 12.08 0.87
CA ALA A 185 4.69 11.96 1.24
C ALA A 185 3.85 11.49 0.04
N THR A 186 2.85 10.65 0.29
CA THR A 186 1.78 10.46 -0.70
C THR A 186 0.97 11.75 -0.77
N LEU A 187 0.74 12.23 -1.98
CA LEU A 187 0.03 13.47 -2.24
C LEU A 187 -1.36 13.17 -2.79
N VAL A 188 -2.37 13.82 -2.23
CA VAL A 188 -3.73 13.89 -2.76
C VAL A 188 -3.84 15.16 -3.59
N LEU A 189 -4.25 15.02 -4.85
CA LEU A 189 -4.21 16.11 -5.84
C LEU A 189 -5.61 16.48 -6.32
N GLN A 190 -5.93 17.77 -6.35
CA GLN A 190 -7.23 18.28 -6.80
C GLN A 190 -7.11 19.41 -7.82
N GLY A 191 -8.06 19.45 -8.75
CA GLY A 191 -8.22 20.55 -9.69
C GLY A 191 -7.08 20.57 -10.69
N LYS A 192 -6.93 19.47 -11.43
CA LYS A 192 -5.98 19.33 -12.52
C LYS A 192 -6.25 20.41 -13.58
N ASN A 193 -5.28 21.27 -13.81
CA ASN A 193 -5.25 22.30 -14.84
C ASN A 193 -4.26 21.92 -15.96
N TYR A 194 -4.42 20.71 -16.47
CA TYR A 194 -3.61 20.19 -17.57
C TYR A 194 -4.44 19.21 -18.41
N PRO A 195 -4.51 19.38 -19.74
CA PRO A 195 -5.40 18.59 -20.59
C PRO A 195 -4.94 17.14 -20.74
N GLY A 196 -3.64 16.86 -20.63
CA GLY A 196 -3.08 15.52 -20.83
C GLY A 196 -3.22 14.58 -19.62
N LEU A 197 -2.62 13.38 -19.76
CA LEU A 197 -2.63 12.32 -18.75
C LEU A 197 -1.27 12.14 -18.04
N ASN A 198 -0.31 13.01 -18.33
CA ASN A 198 0.99 13.13 -17.68
C ASN A 198 1.19 14.51 -17.02
N PRO A 199 0.26 14.98 -16.15
CA PRO A 199 0.43 16.26 -15.47
C PRO A 199 1.59 16.20 -14.46
N GLU A 200 2.12 17.36 -14.14
CA GLU A 200 3.01 17.60 -13.01
C GLU A 200 2.24 17.98 -11.74
N ILE A 201 2.88 17.89 -10.58
CA ILE A 201 2.24 18.29 -9.30
C ILE A 201 1.82 19.77 -9.35
N SER A 202 2.61 20.61 -10.01
CA SER A 202 2.31 22.04 -10.23
C SER A 202 1.06 22.30 -11.07
N ASP A 203 0.58 21.30 -11.83
CA ASP A 203 -0.64 21.42 -12.61
C ASP A 203 -1.91 21.25 -11.78
N PHE A 204 -1.81 21.09 -10.45
CA PHE A 204 -2.95 20.92 -9.56
C PHE A 204 -3.12 22.12 -8.65
N SER A 205 -4.35 22.64 -8.59
CA SER A 205 -4.71 23.79 -7.74
C SER A 205 -4.58 23.53 -6.24
N LYS A 206 -4.67 22.27 -5.81
CA LYS A 206 -4.51 21.88 -4.39
C LYS A 206 -3.75 20.57 -4.29
N VAL A 207 -2.86 20.54 -3.31
CA VAL A 207 -2.02 19.41 -2.95
C VAL A 207 -2.14 19.21 -1.44
N GLU A 208 -2.51 18.01 -1.01
CA GLU A 208 -2.55 17.64 0.41
C GLU A 208 -1.60 16.47 0.65
N ALA A 209 -0.61 16.68 1.52
CA ALA A 209 0.36 15.66 1.88
C ALA A 209 -0.18 14.78 3.01
N VAL A 210 0.02 13.47 2.87
CA VAL A 210 -0.38 12.46 3.86
C VAL A 210 0.77 12.25 4.86
N GLU A 211 0.43 12.07 6.15
CA GLU A 211 1.39 11.66 7.17
C GLU A 211 1.75 10.17 7.00
N ILE A 212 3.04 9.87 6.99
CA ILE A 212 3.60 8.57 6.63
C ILE A 212 4.44 7.93 7.74
N MET A 213 4.58 8.56 8.91
CA MET A 213 5.37 8.03 10.01
C MET A 213 4.50 7.43 11.11
N ASN A 214 5.08 6.52 11.89
CA ASN A 214 4.55 6.06 13.18
C ASN A 214 3.18 5.37 13.04
N ASN A 215 3.13 4.17 12.44
CA ASN A 215 1.91 3.36 12.31
C ASN A 215 0.77 4.08 11.56
N ARG A 216 1.14 4.76 10.47
CA ARG A 216 0.19 5.38 9.54
C ARG A 216 -0.16 4.44 8.40
N SER A 217 -1.38 4.56 7.94
CA SER A 217 -1.81 3.94 6.68
C SER A 217 -2.73 4.89 5.91
N PHE A 218 -2.75 4.76 4.59
CA PHE A 218 -3.55 5.58 3.69
C PHE A 218 -4.42 4.67 2.83
N LEU A 219 -5.73 4.80 2.99
CA LEU A 219 -6.72 4.10 2.16
C LEU A 219 -7.39 5.10 1.24
N PHE A 220 -7.53 4.76 -0.03
CA PHE A 220 -8.37 5.53 -0.94
C PHE A 220 -9.19 4.64 -1.87
N LYS A 221 -10.34 5.17 -2.26
CA LYS A 221 -11.20 4.55 -3.27
C LYS A 221 -10.77 5.01 -4.64
N ASN A 222 -10.63 4.07 -5.56
CA ASN A 222 -10.31 4.41 -6.93
C ASN A 222 -11.47 5.17 -7.59
N LYS A 223 -11.14 6.26 -8.27
CA LYS A 223 -12.06 7.12 -9.02
C LYS A 223 -11.34 7.73 -10.23
N PRO A 224 -12.06 8.13 -11.29
CA PRO A 224 -11.46 8.79 -12.45
C PRO A 224 -10.70 10.10 -12.12
N ASP A 225 -11.02 10.71 -10.98
CA ASP A 225 -10.40 11.92 -10.45
C ASP A 225 -9.55 11.66 -9.19
N ALA A 226 -9.24 10.38 -8.90
CA ALA A 226 -8.38 9.99 -7.78
C ALA A 226 -6.88 10.24 -8.04
N TRP A 227 -6.55 11.48 -8.42
CA TRP A 227 -5.19 11.89 -8.73
C TRP A 227 -4.33 11.87 -7.48
N HIS A 228 -3.22 11.16 -7.56
CA HIS A 228 -2.25 11.08 -6.49
C HIS A 228 -0.83 10.95 -7.04
N ALA A 229 0.13 11.32 -6.21
CA ALA A 229 1.56 11.29 -6.51
C ALA A 229 2.36 10.93 -5.25
N VAL A 230 3.67 10.80 -5.41
CA VAL A 230 4.62 10.83 -4.31
C VAL A 230 5.62 11.93 -4.61
N ASP A 231 5.77 12.85 -3.65
CA ASP A 231 6.76 13.91 -3.75
C ASP A 231 8.18 13.35 -3.85
N THR A 232 9.10 14.13 -4.39
CA THR A 232 10.50 13.74 -4.51
C THR A 232 11.09 13.44 -3.13
N ILE A 233 11.79 12.32 -3.03
CA ILE A 233 12.49 11.92 -1.82
C ILE A 233 13.87 12.57 -1.81
N ASN A 234 14.17 13.31 -0.74
CA ASN A 234 15.43 14.02 -0.51
C ASN A 234 16.11 13.55 0.80
N CYS A 235 15.98 12.27 1.12
CA CYS A 235 16.57 11.68 2.33
C CYS A 235 18.09 11.48 2.19
N PRO A 236 18.83 11.36 3.30
CA PRO A 236 20.24 10.98 3.28
C PRO A 236 20.47 9.60 2.64
N PRO A 237 21.72 9.29 2.23
CA PRO A 237 22.11 7.94 1.81
C PRO A 237 21.74 6.87 2.84
N ALA A 238 21.50 5.64 2.38
CA ALA A 238 21.10 4.50 3.20
C ALA A 238 19.80 4.70 4.03
N THR A 239 18.99 5.71 3.69
CA THR A 239 17.66 5.93 4.26
C THR A 239 16.59 5.47 3.27
N TYR A 240 15.54 4.82 3.78
CA TYR A 240 14.56 4.13 2.96
C TYR A 240 13.14 4.55 3.31
N ARG A 241 12.38 4.96 2.29
CA ARG A 241 10.92 5.06 2.40
C ARG A 241 10.32 3.69 2.18
N ARG A 242 9.70 3.09 3.19
CA ARG A 242 9.20 1.72 3.17
C ARG A 242 7.68 1.69 3.22
N ILE A 243 7.05 1.00 2.26
CA ILE A 243 5.60 0.81 2.25
C ILE A 243 5.23 -0.63 1.91
N PHE A 244 4.04 -1.01 2.35
CA PHE A 244 3.34 -2.21 1.92
C PHE A 244 1.97 -1.83 1.35
N ASN A 245 1.70 -2.26 0.12
CA ASN A 245 0.48 -1.98 -0.60
C ASN A 245 -0.45 -3.19 -0.60
N VAL A 246 -1.71 -2.94 -0.27
CA VAL A 246 -2.84 -3.83 -0.56
C VAL A 246 -3.67 -3.21 -1.67
N ILE A 247 -3.65 -3.80 -2.85
CA ILE A 247 -4.40 -3.33 -4.01
C ILE A 247 -5.67 -4.17 -4.10
N PHE A 248 -6.83 -3.56 -3.89
CA PHE A 248 -8.12 -4.25 -3.97
C PHE A 248 -8.64 -4.24 -5.40
N GLU A 249 -8.89 -5.41 -5.94
CA GLU A 249 -9.33 -5.61 -7.32
C GLU A 249 -10.78 -6.07 -7.35
N LEU A 250 -11.51 -5.56 -8.34
CA LEU A 250 -12.85 -6.03 -8.62
C LEU A 250 -12.75 -7.45 -9.19
N PRO A 251 -13.62 -8.39 -8.75
CA PRO A 251 -13.65 -9.72 -9.34
C PRO A 251 -13.86 -9.60 -10.85
N GLN A 252 -12.96 -10.19 -11.65
CA GLN A 252 -13.18 -10.29 -13.09
C GLN A 252 -14.46 -11.09 -13.33
N GLN A 253 -15.39 -10.55 -14.11
CA GLN A 253 -16.50 -11.35 -14.62
C GLN A 253 -15.90 -12.42 -15.53
N LYS A 254 -16.05 -13.70 -15.18
CA LYS A 254 -15.78 -14.78 -16.12
C LYS A 254 -16.78 -14.62 -17.27
N SER A 255 -16.32 -14.20 -18.45
CA SER A 255 -17.17 -14.20 -19.64
C SER A 255 -17.48 -15.65 -20.01
N PHE A 256 -18.68 -16.11 -19.71
CA PHE A 256 -19.20 -17.35 -20.28
C PHE A 256 -19.62 -17.06 -21.73
N PHE A 257 -18.68 -17.13 -22.66
CA PHE A 257 -19.06 -17.44 -24.04
C PHE A 257 -19.32 -18.95 -24.09
N HIS A 258 -20.55 -19.35 -23.79
CA HIS A 258 -21.04 -20.64 -24.26
C HIS A 258 -21.26 -20.50 -25.77
N GLY A 259 -20.41 -21.16 -26.56
CA GLY A 259 -20.61 -21.32 -27.98
C GLY A 259 -21.96 -22.00 -28.23
N LEU A 260 -22.93 -21.23 -28.69
CA LEU A 260 -24.20 -21.71 -29.21
C LEU A 260 -24.20 -21.48 -30.72
N PHE A 261 -23.38 -22.27 -31.41
CA PHE A 261 -23.57 -22.59 -32.83
C PHE A 261 -23.29 -24.07 -33.02
N GLY A 262 -24.26 -24.87 -32.57
CA GLY A 262 -24.51 -26.19 -33.09
C GLY A 262 -25.78 -26.13 -33.93
N ARG A 263 -25.62 -26.13 -35.25
CA ARG A 263 -26.44 -26.80 -36.26
C ARG A 263 -25.80 -26.62 -37.63
#